data_AF-A0A0C2UFK5-F1
#
_entry.id   AF-A0A0C2UFK5-F1
#
_cell.length_a   1.000
_cell.length_b   1.000
_cell.length_c   1.000
_cell.angle_alpha   90.00
_cell.angle_beta   90.00
_cell.angle_gamma   90.00
#
_symmetry.space_group_name_H-M   'P 1'
#
loop_
_entity.id
_entity.type
_entity.pdbx_description
1 polymer ?
#
loop_
_entity_poly.entity_id
_entity_poly.type
_entity_poly.pdbx_seq_one_letter_code
_entity_poly.pdbx_strand_id
1 'polypeptide(L)'
;MAVPHHDLAETSGSGTAPCQATSIPSRAPSGILSEFEAAQIRKVAQAGAALAADVVQWHRDIQADAAKSLELQLSHGMGLAVIGAVVMQILAWTRLLEPWSVPPSTLRAAREIMEGATPEADLARLDYRAQALLQRAFAIKAQARRVSRLW
;
A
#
# COMPACT_ATOMS: atom_id res chain seq x y z
N MET A 1 6.13 -61.58 -28.06
CA MET A 1 5.20 -60.58 -27.52
C MET A 1 6.04 -59.39 -27.06
N ALA A 2 5.76 -58.21 -27.64
CA ALA A 2 6.21 -56.84 -27.30
C ALA A 2 7.66 -56.60 -26.83
N VAL A 3 8.52 -56.14 -27.74
CA VAL A 3 9.47 -55.01 -27.56
C VAL A 3 8.64 -53.70 -27.76
N PRO A 4 9.01 -52.45 -27.38
CA PRO A 4 10.37 -51.90 -27.19
C PRO A 4 10.56 -50.75 -26.14
N HIS A 5 11.83 -50.36 -25.98
CA HIS A 5 12.47 -49.04 -25.79
C HIS A 5 11.67 -47.76 -25.47
N HIS A 6 12.25 -46.90 -24.62
CA HIS A 6 12.52 -45.47 -24.89
C HIS A 6 13.43 -44.89 -23.77
N ASP A 7 14.66 -44.48 -24.08
CA ASP A 7 15.11 -43.20 -24.67
C ASP A 7 14.91 -41.96 -23.79
N LEU A 8 16.00 -41.20 -23.75
CA LEU A 8 16.17 -39.92 -23.07
C LEU A 8 15.48 -38.79 -23.84
N ALA A 9 15.16 -37.74 -23.06
CA ALA A 9 14.91 -36.35 -23.45
C ALA A 9 13.56 -36.01 -24.11
N GLU A 10 12.78 -35.15 -23.46
CA GLU A 10 12.66 -33.75 -23.89
C GLU A 10 11.88 -32.91 -22.84
N THR A 11 12.48 -31.78 -22.50
CA THR A 11 11.89 -30.63 -21.83
C THR A 11 10.98 -29.88 -22.79
N SER A 12 9.80 -29.48 -22.31
CA SER A 12 9.07 -28.22 -22.59
C SER A 12 7.59 -28.45 -22.87
N GLY A 13 6.74 -27.74 -22.14
CA GLY A 13 5.39 -27.44 -22.64
C GLY A 13 4.26 -27.43 -21.61
N SER A 14 4.10 -26.27 -20.97
CA SER A 14 2.81 -25.64 -20.68
C SER A 14 1.82 -26.33 -19.74
N GLY A 15 1.49 -25.61 -18.65
CA GLY A 15 0.24 -25.84 -17.92
C GLY A 15 0.33 -25.77 -16.40
N THR A 16 1.15 -24.90 -15.81
CA THR A 16 1.01 -24.62 -14.37
C THR A 16 -0.15 -23.66 -14.16
N ALA A 17 -1.31 -24.22 -13.81
CA ALA A 17 -2.45 -23.46 -13.31
C ALA A 17 -2.01 -22.57 -12.12
N PRO A 18 -2.54 -21.34 -11.98
CA PRO A 18 -2.16 -20.46 -10.89
C PRO A 18 -2.56 -21.12 -9.56
N CYS A 19 -1.57 -21.44 -8.74
CA CYS A 19 -1.78 -21.94 -7.39
C CYS A 19 -2.71 -20.98 -6.64
N GLN A 20 -3.82 -21.54 -6.13
CA GLN A 20 -4.69 -20.84 -5.19
C GLN A 20 -3.83 -20.30 -4.04
N ALA A 21 -3.88 -18.99 -3.84
CA ALA A 21 -3.28 -18.36 -2.67
C ALA A 21 -4.01 -18.91 -1.43
N THR A 22 -3.41 -19.90 -0.78
CA THR A 22 -3.85 -20.40 0.52
C THR A 22 -3.93 -19.20 1.47
N SER A 23 -5.11 -18.96 2.04
CA SER A 23 -5.31 -17.93 3.04
C SER A 23 -4.36 -18.20 4.20
N ILE A 24 -3.33 -17.37 4.34
CA ILE A 24 -2.40 -17.46 5.47
C ILE A 24 -3.25 -17.29 6.75
N PRO A 25 -3.23 -18.27 7.68
CA PRO A 25 -3.97 -18.12 8.93
C PRO A 25 -3.48 -16.86 9.64
N SER A 26 -4.42 -15.99 10.02
CA SER A 26 -4.14 -14.77 10.80
C SER A 26 -3.52 -15.20 12.12
N ARG A 27 -2.19 -15.13 12.22
CA ARG A 27 -1.46 -15.45 13.43
C ARG A 27 -1.76 -14.37 14.46
N ALA A 28 -2.02 -14.75 15.71
CA ALA A 28 -2.12 -13.76 16.79
C ALA A 28 -0.77 -13.02 16.93
N PRO A 29 -0.77 -11.71 17.20
CA PRO A 29 0.44 -10.91 17.18
C PRO A 29 1.39 -11.39 18.27
N SER A 30 2.57 -11.91 17.88
CA SER A 30 3.67 -12.07 18.82
C SER A 30 4.09 -10.68 19.30
N GLY A 31 4.23 -10.47 20.61
CA GLY A 31 4.47 -9.14 21.20
C GLY A 31 5.80 -8.45 20.82
N ILE A 32 6.57 -9.01 19.91
CA ILE A 32 7.82 -8.45 19.38
C ILE A 32 7.78 -8.61 17.85
N LEU A 33 7.97 -7.51 17.13
CA LEU A 33 8.12 -7.51 15.67
C LEU A 33 9.45 -8.17 15.30
N SER A 34 9.40 -9.10 14.34
CA SER A 34 10.61 -9.65 13.73
C SER A 34 11.39 -8.57 12.97
N GLU A 35 12.67 -8.81 12.75
CA GLU A 35 13.53 -7.88 11.99
C GLU A 35 13.03 -7.69 10.54
N PHE A 36 12.46 -8.75 9.96
CA PHE A 36 11.80 -8.69 8.65
C PHE A 36 10.58 -7.76 8.66
N GLU A 37 9.71 -7.88 9.66
CA GLU A 37 8.54 -6.99 9.80
C GLU A 37 8.98 -5.54 10.03
N ALA A 38 9.97 -5.32 10.89
CA ALA A 38 10.55 -4.01 11.13
C ALA A 38 11.11 -3.39 9.83
N ALA A 39 11.82 -4.18 9.00
CA ALA A 39 12.31 -3.71 7.70
C ALA A 39 11.18 -3.33 6.74
N GLN A 40 10.10 -4.11 6.71
CA GLN A 40 8.93 -3.83 5.88
C GLN A 40 8.18 -2.57 6.35
N ILE A 41 8.05 -2.37 7.66
CA ILE A 41 7.48 -1.16 8.26
C ILE A 41 8.33 0.06 7.88
N ARG A 42 9.67 -0.01 7.99
CA ARG A 42 10.56 1.07 7.54
C ARG A 42 10.39 1.41 6.07
N LYS A 43 10.26 0.40 5.21
CA LYS A 43 10.04 0.59 3.76
C LYS A 43 8.72 1.31 3.49
N VAL A 44 7.64 0.92 4.16
CA VAL A 44 6.33 1.60 4.06
C VAL A 44 6.42 3.03 4.58
N ALA A 45 7.13 3.25 5.69
CA ALA A 45 7.32 4.58 6.26
C ALA A 45 8.07 5.53 5.33
N GLN A 46 9.17 5.06 4.74
CA GLN A 46 9.92 5.82 3.74
C GLN A 46 9.06 6.14 2.52
N ALA A 47 8.29 5.18 2.01
CA ALA A 47 7.39 5.40 0.88
C ALA A 47 6.26 6.39 1.21
N GLY A 48 5.70 6.31 2.42
CA GLY A 48 4.66 7.21 2.91
C GLY A 48 5.17 8.64 3.11
N ALA A 49 6.36 8.80 3.69
CA ALA A 49 7.01 10.10 3.84
C ALA A 49 7.35 10.74 2.49
N ALA A 50 7.88 9.95 1.54
CA ALA A 50 8.13 10.42 0.18
C ALA A 50 6.84 10.86 -0.52
N LEU A 51 5.75 10.08 -0.41
CA LEU A 51 4.45 10.48 -0.94
C LEU A 51 3.93 11.77 -0.29
N ALA A 52 4.06 11.93 1.03
CA ALA A 52 3.64 13.15 1.71
C ALA A 52 4.41 14.38 1.19
N ALA A 53 5.72 14.25 0.98
CA ALA A 53 6.54 15.30 0.39
C ALA A 53 6.09 15.63 -1.04
N ASP A 54 5.81 14.62 -1.87
CA ASP A 54 5.34 14.80 -3.25
C ASP A 54 3.98 15.51 -3.30
N VAL A 55 3.07 15.19 -2.38
CA VAL A 55 1.75 15.83 -2.25
C VAL A 55 1.88 17.29 -1.83
N VAL A 56 2.74 17.59 -0.85
CA VAL A 56 3.02 18.97 -0.43
C VAL A 56 3.65 19.76 -1.56
N GLN A 57 4.60 19.17 -2.29
CA GLN A 57 5.22 19.83 -3.44
C GLN A 57 4.20 20.09 -4.54
N TRP A 58 3.39 19.09 -4.90
CA TRP A 58 2.28 19.26 -5.83
C TRP A 58 1.32 20.36 -5.40
N HIS A 59 0.96 20.43 -4.12
CA HIS A 59 0.12 21.51 -3.59
C HIS A 59 0.75 22.89 -3.80
N ARG A 60 2.06 23.04 -3.54
CA ARG A 60 2.78 24.29 -3.79
C ARG A 60 2.85 24.65 -5.27
N ASP A 61 3.14 23.66 -6.13
CA ASP A 61 3.19 23.84 -7.59
C ASP A 61 1.86 24.37 -8.10
N ILE A 62 0.75 23.77 -7.63
CA ILE A 62 -0.58 24.26 -7.93
C ILE A 62 -0.68 25.67 -7.37
N GLN A 63 -0.55 25.94 -6.07
CA GLN A 63 -0.73 27.31 -5.52
C GLN A 63 0.06 28.42 -6.23
N ALA A 64 1.26 28.14 -6.75
CA ALA A 64 2.08 29.10 -7.48
C ALA A 64 1.52 29.53 -8.86
N ASP A 65 0.65 28.72 -9.46
CA ASP A 65 0.01 29.05 -10.74
C ASP A 65 -1.22 29.97 -10.53
N ALA A 66 -1.13 31.21 -10.98
CA ALA A 66 -2.15 32.24 -10.75
C ALA A 66 -3.40 32.10 -11.64
N ALA A 67 -3.33 31.34 -12.75
CA ALA A 67 -4.36 31.34 -13.79
C ALA A 67 -5.07 29.97 -13.91
N LYS A 68 -5.61 29.47 -12.80
CA LYS A 68 -6.29 28.16 -12.78
C LYS A 68 -7.76 28.25 -13.13
N SER A 69 -8.24 27.27 -13.91
CA SER A 69 -9.67 27.04 -14.04
C SER A 69 -10.28 26.57 -12.70
N LEU A 70 -11.54 26.90 -12.47
CA LEU A 70 -12.30 26.45 -11.30
C LEU A 70 -12.33 24.91 -11.21
N GLU A 71 -12.46 24.24 -12.36
CA GLU A 71 -12.48 22.78 -12.45
C GLU A 71 -11.18 22.16 -11.91
N LEU A 72 -10.02 22.72 -12.31
CA LEU A 72 -8.72 22.28 -11.80
C LEU A 72 -8.60 22.51 -10.28
N GLN A 73 -9.11 23.64 -9.77
CA GLN A 73 -9.10 23.93 -8.34
C GLN A 73 -9.95 22.94 -7.53
N LEU A 74 -11.15 22.61 -8.02
CA LEU A 74 -12.03 21.63 -7.38
C LEU A 74 -11.41 20.23 -7.41
N SER A 75 -10.88 19.83 -8.57
CA SER A 75 -10.21 18.55 -8.76
C SER A 75 -9.01 18.40 -7.82
N HIS A 76 -8.16 19.43 -7.76
CA HIS A 76 -7.03 19.52 -6.84
C HIS A 76 -7.46 19.44 -5.38
N GLY A 77 -8.47 20.22 -4.97
CA GLY A 77 -8.97 20.22 -3.60
C GLY A 77 -9.49 18.85 -3.16
N MET A 78 -10.27 18.18 -4.02
CA MET A 78 -10.73 16.81 -3.79
C MET A 78 -9.55 15.83 -3.70
N GLY A 79 -8.63 15.89 -4.66
CA GLY A 79 -7.44 15.04 -4.70
C GLY A 79 -6.60 15.20 -3.43
N LEU A 80 -6.31 16.44 -3.03
CA LEU A 80 -5.55 16.75 -1.83
C LEU A 80 -6.21 16.19 -0.57
N ALA A 81 -7.54 16.35 -0.42
CA ALA A 81 -8.26 15.85 0.75
C ALA A 81 -8.21 14.32 0.83
N VAL A 82 -8.49 13.64 -0.27
CA VAL A 82 -8.52 12.16 -0.34
C VAL A 82 -7.12 11.58 -0.14
N ILE A 83 -6.12 12.09 -0.87
CA ILE A 83 -4.73 11.63 -0.75
C ILE A 83 -4.20 11.95 0.64
N GLY A 84 -4.48 13.15 1.16
CA GLY A 84 -4.09 13.58 2.50
C GLY A 84 -4.64 12.64 3.58
N ALA A 85 -5.91 12.24 3.48
CA ALA A 85 -6.50 11.27 4.41
C ALA A 85 -5.76 9.92 4.38
N VAL A 86 -5.42 9.41 3.19
CA VAL A 86 -4.64 8.15 3.06
C VAL A 86 -3.23 8.30 3.63
N VAL A 87 -2.55 9.41 3.32
CA VAL A 87 -1.21 9.72 3.85
C VAL A 87 -1.24 9.79 5.38
N MET A 88 -2.24 10.46 5.97
CA MET A 88 -2.39 10.55 7.41
C MET A 88 -2.62 9.17 8.06
N GLN A 89 -3.41 8.29 7.43
CA GLN A 89 -3.55 6.91 7.90
C GLN A 89 -2.21 6.16 7.89
N ILE A 90 -1.44 6.28 6.80
CA ILE A 90 -0.11 5.65 6.68
C ILE A 90 0.83 6.18 7.76
N LEU A 91 0.91 7.49 7.95
CA LEU A 91 1.80 8.11 8.95
C LEU A 91 1.40 7.76 10.38
N ALA A 92 0.10 7.74 10.69
CA ALA A 92 -0.40 7.32 11.99
C ALA A 92 -0.02 5.86 12.29
N TRP A 93 -0.20 4.97 11.30
CA TRP A 93 0.23 3.57 11.41
C TRP A 93 1.73 3.44 11.65
N THR A 94 2.56 4.16 10.88
CA THR A 94 4.02 4.10 11.09
C THR A 94 4.41 4.61 12.46
N ARG A 95 3.75 5.66 12.96
CA ARG A 95 4.08 6.29 14.24
C ARG A 95 3.77 5.39 15.42
N LEU A 96 2.68 4.61 15.35
CA LEU A 96 2.36 3.61 16.37
C LEU A 96 3.40 2.48 16.46
N LEU A 97 4.08 2.19 15.35
CA LEU A 97 5.04 1.09 15.23
C LEU A 97 6.51 1.53 15.36
N GLU A 98 6.75 2.83 15.55
CA GLU A 98 8.09 3.40 15.63
C GLU A 98 8.86 3.07 16.93
N PRO A 99 8.22 2.59 18.00
CA PRO A 99 8.87 1.68 18.94
C PRO A 99 8.84 0.25 18.38
N TRP A 100 10.00 -0.36 18.11
CA TRP A 100 10.07 -1.74 17.57
C TRP A 100 9.57 -2.81 18.56
N SER A 101 9.46 -2.45 19.83
CA SER A 101 8.81 -3.21 20.87
C SER A 101 7.48 -2.53 21.21
N VAL A 102 6.39 -3.07 20.67
CA VAL A 102 5.03 -2.55 20.86
C VAL A 102 4.14 -3.63 21.45
N PRO A 103 3.29 -3.29 22.44
CA PRO A 103 2.38 -4.26 23.02
C PRO A 103 1.35 -4.72 21.98
N PRO A 104 0.77 -5.93 22.13
CA PRO A 104 -0.23 -6.46 21.21
C PRO A 104 -1.45 -5.54 20.98
N SER A 105 -1.80 -4.70 21.96
CA SER A 105 -2.86 -3.70 21.84
C SER A 105 -2.52 -2.61 20.80
N THR A 106 -1.26 -2.16 20.76
CA THR A 106 -0.78 -1.16 19.79
C THR A 106 -0.74 -1.74 18.38
N LEU A 107 -0.32 -3.00 18.26
CA LEU A 107 -0.41 -3.74 17.00
C LEU A 107 -1.88 -3.76 16.53
N ARG A 108 -2.82 -4.22 17.36
CA ARG A 108 -4.25 -4.23 17.00
C ARG A 108 -4.76 -2.85 16.55
N ALA A 109 -4.45 -1.79 17.28
CA ALA A 109 -4.82 -0.42 16.90
C ALA A 109 -4.22 0.00 15.55
N ALA A 110 -2.94 -0.32 15.30
CA ALA A 110 -2.31 -0.05 14.01
C ALA A 110 -3.03 -0.80 12.87
N ARG A 111 -3.40 -2.07 13.08
CA ARG A 111 -4.16 -2.85 12.09
C ARG A 111 -5.54 -2.24 11.82
N GLU A 112 -6.25 -1.79 12.86
CA GLU A 112 -7.54 -1.11 12.72
C GLU A 112 -7.44 0.17 11.87
N ILE A 113 -6.39 0.99 12.05
CA ILE A 113 -6.15 2.18 11.20
C ILE A 113 -6.02 1.77 9.73
N MET A 114 -5.31 0.67 9.45
CA MET A 114 -5.10 0.20 8.08
C MET A 114 -6.36 -0.47 7.50
N GLU A 115 -7.10 -1.24 8.28
CA GLU A 115 -8.35 -1.88 7.88
C GLU A 115 -9.51 -0.88 7.72
N GLY A 116 -9.41 0.28 8.38
CA GLY A 116 -10.33 1.40 8.21
C GLY A 116 -10.58 1.75 6.74
N ALA A 117 -11.80 2.25 6.49
CA ALA A 117 -12.30 2.56 5.16
C ALA A 117 -11.27 3.34 4.34
N THR A 118 -11.08 2.92 3.10
CA THR A 118 -10.32 3.71 2.14
C THR A 118 -11.24 4.85 1.69
N PRO A 119 -10.78 6.12 1.75
CA PRO A 119 -11.58 7.24 1.26
C PRO A 119 -12.04 6.96 -0.17
N GLU A 120 -13.35 7.04 -0.40
CA GLU A 120 -13.93 6.88 -1.73
C GLU A 120 -13.71 8.17 -2.52
N ALA A 121 -13.19 8.03 -3.73
CA ALA A 121 -13.05 9.14 -4.66
C ALA A 121 -13.38 8.66 -6.07
N ASP A 122 -14.24 9.41 -6.75
CA ASP A 122 -14.50 9.21 -8.17
C ASP A 122 -13.26 9.64 -8.96
N LEU A 123 -12.45 8.67 -9.38
CA LEU A 123 -11.19 8.89 -10.09
C LEU A 123 -11.38 9.71 -11.36
N ALA A 124 -12.54 9.61 -12.02
CA ALA A 124 -12.82 10.34 -13.25
C ALA A 124 -12.92 11.86 -13.04
N ARG A 125 -13.10 12.32 -11.79
CA ARG A 125 -13.17 13.74 -11.43
C ARG A 125 -11.83 14.33 -10.99
N LEU A 126 -10.81 13.49 -10.87
CA LEU A 126 -9.48 13.88 -10.45
C LEU A 126 -8.62 14.15 -11.68
N ASP A 127 -7.76 15.16 -11.60
CA ASP A 127 -6.75 15.41 -12.61
C ASP A 127 -5.72 14.26 -12.63
N TYR A 128 -4.96 14.16 -13.72
CA TYR A 128 -4.02 13.06 -13.93
C TYR A 128 -2.99 12.93 -12.80
N ARG A 129 -2.50 14.05 -12.25
CA ARG A 129 -1.49 14.04 -11.18
C ARG A 129 -2.12 13.59 -9.86
N ALA A 130 -3.32 14.05 -9.55
CA ALA A 130 -4.09 13.57 -8.41
C ALA A 130 -4.39 12.06 -8.51
N GLN A 131 -4.81 11.57 -9.69
CA GLN A 131 -5.03 10.13 -9.90
C GLN A 131 -3.76 9.31 -9.66
N ALA A 132 -2.62 9.73 -10.21
CA ALA A 132 -1.36 9.02 -10.05
C ALA A 132 -0.89 8.98 -8.59
N LEU A 133 -0.97 10.11 -7.87
CA LEU A 133 -0.64 10.18 -6.45
C LEU A 133 -1.57 9.31 -5.60
N LEU A 134 -2.87 9.30 -5.91
CA LEU A 134 -3.86 8.50 -5.20
C LEU A 134 -3.64 6.99 -5.42
N GLN A 135 -3.35 6.57 -6.65
CA GLN A 135 -3.00 5.17 -6.95
C GLN A 135 -1.76 4.74 -6.16
N ARG A 136 -0.73 5.59 -6.10
CA ARG A 136 0.47 5.33 -5.29
C ARG A 136 0.15 5.26 -3.80
N ALA A 137 -0.71 6.14 -3.30
CA ALA A 137 -1.18 6.12 -1.91
C ALA A 137 -1.90 4.80 -1.58
N PHE A 138 -2.77 4.33 -2.47
CA PHE A 138 -3.47 3.05 -2.31
C PHE A 138 -2.51 1.86 -2.35
N ALA A 139 -1.50 1.87 -3.21
CA ALA A 139 -0.49 0.82 -3.25
C ALA A 139 0.29 0.75 -1.93
N ILE A 140 0.71 1.89 -1.37
CA ILE A 140 1.41 1.95 -0.07
C ILE A 140 0.49 1.46 1.06
N LYS A 141 -0.77 1.94 1.11
CA LYS A 141 -1.75 1.47 2.10
C LYS A 141 -2.02 -0.03 1.98
N ALA A 142 -2.12 -0.56 0.77
CA ALA A 142 -2.29 -2.00 0.55
C ALA A 142 -1.09 -2.82 1.03
N GLN A 143 0.13 -2.31 0.83
CA GLN A 143 1.33 -2.92 1.39
C GLN A 143 1.33 -2.88 2.92
N ALA A 144 0.97 -1.74 3.54
CA ALA A 144 0.83 -1.60 4.98
C ALA A 144 -0.20 -2.58 5.58
N ARG A 145 -1.36 -2.73 4.91
CA ARG A 145 -2.37 -3.75 5.24
C ARG A 145 -1.79 -5.17 5.18
N ARG A 146 -1.04 -5.49 4.13
CA ARG A 146 -0.43 -6.82 3.97
C ARG A 146 0.57 -7.10 5.11
N VAL A 147 1.40 -6.13 5.47
CA VAL A 147 2.33 -6.24 6.60
C VAL A 147 1.56 -6.42 7.91
N SER A 148 0.49 -5.66 8.11
CA SER A 148 -0.35 -5.73 9.33
C SER A 148 -1.09 -7.05 9.50
N ARG A 149 -1.25 -7.85 8.44
CA ARG A 149 -1.88 -9.18 8.50
C ARG A 149 -0.92 -10.29 8.91
N LEU A 150 0.39 -10.01 8.97
CA LEU A 150 1.38 -10.98 9.45
C LEU A 150 1.25 -11.24 10.95
N TRP A 151 0.54 -10.35 11.65
CA TRP A 151 0.32 -10.35 13.08
C TRP A 151 -1.14 -9.98 13.44
#